data_AF-A0A485ATS8-F1
#
_entry.id   AF-A0A485ATS8-F1
#
_cell.length_a   1.000
_cell.length_b   1.000
_cell.length_c   1.000
_cell.angle_alpha   90.00
_cell.angle_beta   90.00
_cell.angle_gamma   90.00
#
_symmetry.space_group_name_H-M   'P 1'
#
loop_
_entity.id
_entity.type
_entity.pdbx_description
1 polymer ?
#
loop_
_entity_poly.entity_id
_entity_poly.type
_entity_poly.pdbx_seq_one_letter_code
_entity_poly.pdbx_strand_id
1 'polypeptide(L)'
;MMDWWDLAGFAFAHRPLLAVLGNLNRLVGQVTQPLPALRGRLNGEEEAELCARLAIHGRKALLLRLRDEAGQAMRAVDSERTNQLMEQIRQLQFF
;
A
#
# COMPACT_ATOMS: atom_id res chain seq x y z
N MET A 1 -12.78 -13.41 -1.56
CA MET A 1 -11.87 -13.56 -0.41
C MET A 1 -10.76 -12.53 -0.61
N MET A 2 -10.36 -11.77 0.41
CA MET A 2 -9.36 -10.72 0.29
C MET A 2 -8.07 -11.21 0.95
N ASP A 3 -7.00 -11.33 0.19
CA ASP A 3 -5.72 -11.86 0.67
C ASP A 3 -4.92 -10.77 1.37
N TRP A 4 -5.10 -10.70 2.69
CA TRP A 4 -4.35 -9.81 3.57
C TRP A 4 -2.83 -9.98 3.46
N TRP A 5 -2.38 -11.18 3.14
CA TRP A 5 -0.97 -11.51 2.97
C TRP A 5 -0.35 -10.81 1.77
N ASP A 6 -1.10 -10.72 0.66
CA ASP A 6 -0.66 -10.05 -0.56
C ASP A 6 -0.51 -8.55 -0.30
N LEU A 7 -1.52 -7.93 0.33
CA LEU A 7 -1.50 -6.52 0.73
C LEU A 7 -0.33 -6.18 1.65
N ALA A 8 -0.12 -7.01 2.67
CA ALA A 8 1.00 -6.85 3.59
C ALA A 8 2.34 -7.03 2.86
N GLY A 9 2.41 -7.93 1.88
CA GLY A 9 3.58 -8.10 1.00
C GLY A 9 3.91 -6.85 0.19
N PHE A 10 2.92 -6.06 -0.23
CA PHE A 10 3.16 -4.77 -0.89
C PHE A 10 3.55 -3.68 0.11
N ALA A 11 2.83 -3.56 1.23
CA ALA A 11 3.11 -2.54 2.24
C ALA A 11 4.50 -2.73 2.87
N PHE A 12 4.82 -3.96 3.30
CA PHE A 12 6.01 -4.26 4.10
C PHE A 12 7.10 -5.04 3.34
N ALA A 13 6.76 -5.84 2.31
CA ALA A 13 7.76 -6.55 1.50
C ALA A 13 8.05 -5.86 0.15
N HIS A 14 8.87 -6.49 -0.69
CA HIS A 14 9.23 -5.98 -2.03
C HIS A 14 8.28 -6.49 -3.14
N ARG A 15 6.99 -6.72 -2.82
CA ARG A 15 6.03 -7.17 -3.85
C ARG A 15 5.64 -5.99 -4.77
N PRO A 16 5.48 -6.23 -6.08
CA PRO A 16 5.03 -5.20 -7.00
C PRO A 16 3.53 -4.88 -6.81
N LEU A 17 3.19 -3.59 -6.95
CA LEU A 17 1.81 -3.07 -6.85
C LEU A 17 0.83 -3.83 -7.75
N LEU A 18 1.28 -4.25 -8.94
CA LEU A 18 0.44 -4.93 -9.93
C LEU A 18 -0.13 -6.26 -9.45
N ALA A 19 0.58 -6.98 -8.58
CA ALA A 19 0.11 -8.25 -8.03
C ALA A 19 -1.08 -8.05 -7.08
N VAL A 20 -1.03 -6.97 -6.29
CA VAL A 20 -1.99 -6.67 -5.22
C VAL A 20 -3.09 -5.69 -5.65
N LEU A 21 -3.12 -5.26 -6.92
CA LEU A 21 -3.90 -4.10 -7.35
C LEU A 21 -5.41 -4.28 -7.15
N GLY A 22 -5.93 -5.49 -7.43
CA GLY A 22 -7.32 -5.85 -7.17
C GLY A 22 -7.68 -5.83 -5.69
N ASN A 23 -6.80 -6.35 -4.83
CA ASN A 23 -7.01 -6.35 -3.38
C ASN A 23 -6.89 -4.94 -2.80
N LEU A 24 -5.97 -4.12 -3.28
CA LEU A 24 -5.82 -2.72 -2.88
C LEU A 24 -7.04 -1.89 -3.24
N ASN A 25 -7.61 -2.08 -4.43
CA ASN A 25 -8.82 -1.35 -4.82
C ASN A 25 -9.99 -1.67 -3.87
N ARG A 26 -10.16 -2.94 -3.50
CA ARG A 26 -11.17 -3.35 -2.50
C ARG A 26 -10.85 -2.83 -1.10
N LEU A 27 -9.57 -2.73 -0.71
CA LEU A 27 -9.16 -2.15 0.57
C LEU A 27 -9.50 -0.66 0.62
N VAL A 28 -9.11 0.09 -0.41
CA VAL A 28 -9.34 1.53 -0.54
C VAL A 28 -10.83 1.88 -0.57
N GLY A 29 -11.67 0.98 -1.07
CA GLY A 29 -13.13 1.10 -1.01
C GLY A 29 -13.73 0.84 0.37
N GLN A 30 -13.05 0.09 1.24
CA GLN A 30 -13.51 -0.19 2.62
C GLN A 30 -13.06 0.88 3.61
N VAL A 31 -11.97 1.59 3.33
CA VAL A 31 -11.45 2.64 4.20
C VAL A 31 -11.92 4.02 3.76
N THR A 32 -12.36 4.81 4.74
CA THR A 32 -12.80 6.20 4.52
C THR A 32 -11.63 7.18 4.36
N GLN A 33 -10.39 6.72 4.61
CA GLN A 33 -9.22 7.58 4.59
C GLN A 33 -8.95 8.13 3.18
N PRO A 34 -8.55 9.42 3.08
CA PRO A 34 -8.05 9.97 1.85
C PRO A 34 -6.64 9.41 1.64
N LEU A 35 -6.53 8.40 0.76
CA LEU A 35 -5.26 7.79 0.36
C LEU A 35 -4.87 8.33 -1.03
N PRO A 36 -4.50 9.62 -1.16
CA PRO A 36 -4.34 10.28 -2.45
C PRO A 36 -3.27 9.66 -3.36
N ALA A 37 -2.23 9.01 -2.84
CA ALA A 37 -1.24 8.35 -3.70
C ALA A 37 -1.80 7.05 -4.27
N LEU A 38 -2.34 6.17 -3.42
CA LEU A 38 -2.96 4.92 -3.83
C LEU A 38 -4.15 5.16 -4.75
N ARG A 39 -5.04 6.08 -4.39
CA ARG A 39 -6.20 6.43 -5.23
C ARG A 39 -5.74 6.97 -6.58
N GLY A 40 -4.76 7.87 -6.63
CA GLY A 40 -4.24 8.34 -7.90
C GLY A 40 -3.67 7.22 -8.76
N ARG A 41 -2.85 6.33 -8.18
CA ARG A 41 -2.31 5.16 -8.90
C ARG A 41 -3.40 4.22 -9.40
N LEU A 42 -4.44 3.98 -8.60
CA LEU A 42 -5.58 3.15 -8.96
C LEU A 42 -6.47 3.78 -10.04
N ASN A 43 -6.52 5.11 -10.10
CA ASN A 43 -7.18 5.86 -11.18
C ASN A 43 -6.34 5.92 -12.47
N GLY A 44 -5.12 5.38 -12.46
CA GLY A 44 -4.23 5.39 -13.61
C GLY A 44 -3.38 6.66 -13.75
N GLU A 45 -3.30 7.50 -12.71
CA GLU A 45 -2.44 8.68 -12.74
C GLU A 45 -0.96 8.29 -12.82
N GLU A 46 -0.21 9.12 -13.56
CA GLU A 46 1.21 8.95 -13.72
C GLU A 46 1.97 9.28 -12.44
N GLU A 47 3.12 8.63 -12.25
CA GLU A 47 3.98 8.85 -11.09
C GLU A 47 4.42 10.32 -10.99
N ALA A 48 4.62 11.00 -12.12
CA ALA A 48 5.02 12.40 -12.18
C ALA A 48 3.93 13.34 -11.66
N GLU A 49 2.68 13.13 -12.07
CA GLU A 49 1.54 13.92 -11.60
C GLU A 49 1.27 13.67 -10.11
N LEU A 50 1.37 12.42 -9.67
CA LEU A 50 1.27 12.08 -8.26
C LEU A 50 2.39 12.71 -7.43
N CYS A 51 3.62 12.69 -7.94
CA CYS A 51 4.75 13.39 -7.31
C CYS A 51 4.45 14.88 -7.16
N ALA A 52 3.98 15.53 -8.23
CA ALA A 52 3.65 16.95 -8.21
C ALA A 52 2.51 17.26 -7.23
N ARG A 53 1.43 16.48 -7.27
CA ARG A 53 0.25 16.66 -6.41
C ARG A 53 0.55 16.43 -4.94
N LEU A 54 1.40 15.46 -4.63
CA LEU A 54 1.76 15.08 -3.26
C LEU A 54 3.01 15.80 -2.74
N ALA A 55 3.60 16.69 -3.54
CA ALA A 55 4.88 17.34 -3.26
C ALA A 55 5.99 16.33 -2.89
N ILE A 56 6.01 15.20 -3.58
CA ILE A 56 6.99 14.13 -3.38
C ILE A 56 8.15 14.31 -4.36
N HIS A 57 9.37 14.18 -3.85
CA HIS A 57 10.57 14.32 -4.66
C HIS A 57 11.08 12.95 -5.11
N GLY A 58 10.60 12.52 -6.29
CA GLY A 58 11.11 11.37 -7.04
C GLY A 58 10.37 10.04 -6.85
N ARG A 59 10.56 9.13 -7.80
CA ARG A 59 9.87 7.82 -7.89
C ARG A 59 9.99 6.98 -6.61
N LYS A 60 11.17 6.97 -5.98
CA LYS A 60 11.42 6.19 -4.76
C LYS A 60 10.60 6.70 -3.58
N ALA A 61 10.47 8.01 -3.46
CA ALA A 61 9.67 8.63 -2.41
C ALA A 61 8.16 8.39 -2.66
N LEU A 62 7.72 8.37 -3.93
CA LEU A 62 6.34 8.02 -4.27
C LEU A 62 6.02 6.58 -3.89
N LEU A 63 6.91 5.64 -4.21
CA LEU A 63 6.80 4.23 -3.83
C LEU A 63 6.70 4.06 -2.32
N LEU A 64 7.54 4.75 -1.54
CA LEU A 64 7.47 4.74 -0.09
C LEU A 64 6.11 5.25 0.39
N ARG A 65 5.59 6.33 -0.19
CA ARG A 65 4.29 6.87 0.21
C ARG A 65 3.14 5.95 -0.14
N LEU A 66 3.16 5.29 -1.29
CA LEU A 66 2.18 4.27 -1.66
C LEU A 66 2.14 3.11 -0.67
N ARG A 67 3.32 2.66 -0.23
CA ARG A 67 3.45 1.57 0.75
C ARG A 67 3.00 1.98 2.14
N ASP A 68 3.35 3.20 2.55
CA ASP A 68 2.92 3.80 3.81
C ASP A 68 1.40 3.99 3.86
N GLU A 69 0.78 4.48 2.77
CA GLU A 69 -0.68 4.56 2.65
C GLU A 69 -1.35 3.18 2.66
N ALA A 70 -0.76 2.18 2.01
CA ALA A 70 -1.28 0.81 2.06
C ALA A 70 -1.25 0.26 3.49
N GLY A 71 -0.15 0.47 4.21
CA GLY A 71 -0.04 0.07 5.62
C GLY A 71 -1.05 0.78 6.51
N GLN A 72 -1.28 2.08 6.30
CA GLN A 72 -2.31 2.84 7.02
C GLN A 72 -3.72 2.33 6.71
N ALA A 73 -4.04 2.07 5.44
CA ALA A 73 -5.32 1.51 5.03
C ALA A 73 -5.56 0.14 5.69
N MET A 74 -4.55 -0.73 5.69
CA MET A 74 -4.65 -2.03 6.36
C MET A 74 -4.88 -1.87 7.85
N ARG A 75 -4.15 -0.96 8.53
CA ARG A 75 -4.35 -0.68 9.96
C ARG A 75 -5.72 -0.09 10.27
N ALA A 76 -6.28 0.69 9.35
CA ALA A 76 -7.61 1.28 9.50
C ALA A 76 -8.73 0.24 9.45
N VAL A 77 -8.54 -0.83 8.67
CA VAL A 77 -9.47 -1.96 8.64
C VAL A 77 -9.23 -2.88 9.84
N ASP A 78 -7.97 -3.28 10.06
CA ASP A 78 -7.60 -4.20 11.13
C ASP A 78 -6.14 -4.00 11.55
N SER A 79 -5.92 -3.23 12.61
CA SER A 79 -4.59 -2.89 13.10
C SER A 79 -3.85 -4.10 13.66
N GLU A 80 -4.54 -4.99 14.36
CA GLU A 80 -3.94 -6.16 15.01
C GLU A 80 -3.42 -7.15 13.97
N ARG A 81 -4.27 -7.50 13.00
CA ARG A 81 -3.89 -8.38 11.90
C ARG A 81 -2.76 -7.80 11.05
N THR A 82 -2.79 -6.49 10.81
CA THR A 82 -1.72 -5.80 10.05
C THR A 82 -0.39 -5.88 10.78
N ASN A 83 -0.38 -5.72 12.11
CA ASN A 83 0.85 -5.80 12.89
C ASN A 83 1.42 -7.24 12.89
N GLN A 84 0.57 -8.25 13.07
CA GLN A 84 0.99 -9.65 12.99
C GLN A 84 1.58 -10.00 11.62
N LEU A 85 0.98 -9.51 10.53
CA LEU A 85 1.49 -9.75 9.18
C LEU A 85 2.80 -9.01 8.93
N MET A 86 2.93 -7.78 9.42
CA MET A 86 4.19 -7.04 9.36
C MET A 86 5.31 -7.81 10.07
N GLU A 87 5.05 -8.33 11.27
CA GLU A 87 6.01 -9.13 12.03
C GLU A 87 6.38 -10.42 11.29
N GLN A 88 5.40 -11.14 10.74
CA GLN A 88 5.65 -12.35 9.96
C GLN A 88 6.48 -12.08 8.69
N ILE A 89 6.16 -11.03 7.93
CA ILE A 89 6.92 -10.64 6.73
C ILE A 89 8.35 -10.25 7.10
N ARG A 90 8.51 -9.51 8.20
CA ARG A 90 9.82 -9.14 8.70
C ARG A 90 10.66 -10.38 9.00
N GLN A 91 10.10 -11.39 9.67
CA GLN A 91 10.77 -12.67 9.91
C GLN A 91 11.19 -13.37 8.60
N LEU A 92 10.33 -13.35 7.59
CA LEU A 92 10.60 -13.96 6.28
C LEU A 92 11.65 -13.22 5.43
N GLN A 93 11.87 -11.93 5.67
CA GLN A 93 12.91 -11.14 4.98
C GLN A 93 14.32 -11.40 5.53
N PHE A 94 14.45 -12.04 6.70
CA PHE A 94 15.74 -12.35 7.33
C PHE A 94 16.24 -13.78 7.04
N PHE A 95 15.58 -14.53 6.14
CA PHE A 95 15.96 -15.88 5.73
C PHE A 95 16.39 -15.89 4.26
#